data_AF-A0A819HCG0-F1
#
_entry.id   AF-A0A819HCG0-F1
#
_cell.length_a   1.000
_cell.length_b   1.000
_cell.length_c   1.000
_cell.angle_alpha   90.00
_cell.angle_beta   90.00
_cell.angle_gamma   90.00
#
_symmetry.space_group_name_H-M   'P 1'
#
loop_
_entity.id
_entity.type
_entity.pdbx_description
1 polymer ?
#
loop_
_entity_poly.entity_id
_entity_poly.type
_entity_poly.pdbx_seq_one_letter_code
_entity_poly.pdbx_strand_id
1 'polypeptide(L)'
;MMSKTNYFTIIDSKKVTLTKNIITRHGGILGLCAMVLSSPYNISSYISDALIFLCKHSNDRHMIQKSIHQCLSEFRRTHYDSWHKHQRSFTKDQLLILTDTFVSHSYYV
;
A
#
# COMPACT_ATOMS: atom_id res chain seq x y z
N MET A 1 -31.77 8.59 40.00
CA MET A 1 -31.37 8.88 38.60
C MET A 1 -29.86 9.09 38.56
N MET A 2 -29.03 8.07 38.32
CA MET A 2 -27.59 8.22 38.08
C MET A 2 -27.02 6.91 37.53
N SER A 3 -26.62 6.87 36.24
CA SER A 3 -25.57 5.99 35.67
C SER A 3 -25.59 5.95 34.14
N LYS A 4 -25.51 7.10 33.45
CA LYS A 4 -25.30 7.12 31.98
C LYS A 4 -24.01 7.82 31.52
N THR A 5 -23.18 8.34 32.43
CA THR A 5 -22.07 9.23 32.06
C THR A 5 -20.75 8.52 31.68
N ASN A 6 -20.61 7.20 31.93
CA ASN A 6 -19.32 6.51 31.73
C ASN A 6 -19.15 5.80 30.37
N TYR A 7 -20.20 5.64 29.57
CA TYR A 7 -20.10 4.91 28.30
C TYR A 7 -19.54 5.75 27.14
N PHE A 8 -19.75 7.08 27.17
CA PHE A 8 -19.37 7.97 26.08
C PHE A 8 -17.86 8.29 26.03
N THR A 9 -17.17 8.31 27.18
CA THR A 9 -15.73 8.59 27.22
C THR A 9 -14.88 7.41 26.74
N ILE A 10 -15.31 6.17 27.03
CA ILE A 10 -14.55 4.94 26.69
C ILE A 10 -14.54 4.69 25.17
N ILE A 11 -15.64 5.01 24.47
CA ILE A 11 -15.74 4.86 23.01
C ILE A 11 -14.82 5.84 22.27
N ASP A 12 -14.61 7.05 22.80
CA ASP A 12 -13.75 8.07 22.19
C ASP A 12 -12.26 7.67 22.28
N SER A 13 -11.84 7.17 23.45
CA SER A 13 -10.46 6.68 23.65
C SER A 13 -10.11 5.50 22.74
N LYS A 14 -11.03 4.55 22.55
CA LYS A 14 -10.81 3.41 21.63
C LYS A 14 -10.78 3.86 20.16
N LYS A 15 -11.62 4.82 19.76
CA LYS A 15 -11.63 5.38 18.40
C LYS A 15 -10.31 6.08 18.06
N VAL A 16 -9.79 6.90 18.99
CA VAL A 16 -8.53 7.64 18.81
C VAL A 16 -7.32 6.71 18.66
N THR A 17 -7.28 5.59 19.38
CA THR A 17 -6.19 4.60 19.23
C THR A 17 -6.27 3.84 17.91
N LEU A 18 -7.49 3.48 17.46
CA LEU A 18 -7.70 2.81 16.17
C LEU A 18 -7.27 3.68 14.98
N THR A 19 -7.60 4.98 15.01
CA THR A 19 -7.21 5.90 13.92
C THR A 19 -5.70 6.15 13.91
N LYS A 20 -5.05 6.29 15.06
CA LYS A 20 -3.58 6.39 15.15
C LYS A 20 -2.89 5.18 14.51
N ASN A 21 -3.34 3.96 14.80
CA ASN A 21 -2.76 2.74 14.20
C ASN A 21 -2.90 2.71 12.67
N ILE A 22 -4.04 3.18 12.15
CA ILE A 22 -4.28 3.26 10.70
C ILE A 22 -3.36 4.29 10.05
N ILE A 23 -3.21 5.47 10.66
CA ILE A 23 -2.35 6.55 10.16
C ILE A 23 -0.88 6.12 10.17
N THR A 24 -0.40 5.46 11.23
CA THR A 24 0.99 4.96 11.29
C THR A 24 1.25 3.89 10.24
N ARG A 25 0.32 2.94 10.02
CA ARG A 25 0.42 1.95 8.93
C ARG A 25 0.45 2.64 7.56
N HIS A 26 -0.43 3.61 7.35
CA HIS A 26 -0.51 4.35 6.11
C HIS A 26 0.76 5.16 5.83
N GLY A 27 1.31 5.83 6.85
CA GLY A 27 2.58 6.55 6.75
C GLY A 27 3.75 5.63 6.39
N GLY A 28 3.82 4.43 6.98
CA GLY A 28 4.83 3.42 6.61
C GLY A 28 4.72 2.98 5.14
N ILE A 29 3.49 2.75 4.67
CA ILE A 29 3.20 2.39 3.28
C ILE A 29 3.59 3.51 2.31
N LEU A 30 3.26 4.76 2.63
CA LEU A 30 3.68 5.93 1.86
C LEU A 30 5.20 6.08 1.82
N GLY A 31 5.88 5.82 2.94
CA GLY A 31 7.35 5.83 3.01
C GLY A 31 7.99 4.77 2.12
N LEU A 32 7.47 3.53 2.16
CA LEU A 32 7.92 2.45 1.27
C LEU A 32 7.70 2.82 -0.21
N CYS A 33 6.55 3.41 -0.51
CA CYS A 33 6.23 3.91 -1.84
C CYS A 33 7.21 4.98 -2.32
N ALA A 34 7.48 5.99 -1.50
CA ALA A 34 8.46 7.02 -1.82
C ALA A 34 9.87 6.43 -2.01
N MET A 35 10.26 5.44 -1.20
CA MET A 35 11.55 4.75 -1.31
C MET A 35 11.68 4.00 -2.64
N VAL A 36 10.62 3.29 -3.05
CA VAL A 36 10.57 2.60 -4.35
C VAL A 36 10.62 3.59 -5.51
N LEU A 37 9.91 4.72 -5.42
CA LEU A 37 9.92 5.77 -6.44
C LEU A 37 11.24 6.55 -6.52
N SER A 38 12.00 6.61 -5.42
CA SER A 38 13.28 7.34 -5.34
C SER A 38 14.43 6.64 -6.08
N SER A 39 14.25 5.41 -6.56
CA SER A 39 15.30 4.61 -7.21
C SER A 39 14.98 4.32 -8.69
N PRO A 40 15.17 5.29 -9.61
CA PRO A 40 14.71 5.18 -11.00
C PRO A 40 15.46 4.18 -11.90
N TYR A 41 16.65 3.72 -11.52
CA TYR A 41 17.54 2.96 -12.43
C TYR A 41 17.85 1.53 -11.99
N ASN A 42 17.56 1.14 -10.74
CA ASN A 42 17.95 -0.17 -10.25
C ASN A 42 16.89 -0.77 -9.32
N ILE A 43 16.17 -1.78 -9.82
CA ILE A 43 15.32 -2.62 -8.98
C ILE A 43 16.21 -3.71 -8.37
N SER A 44 16.59 -3.46 -7.12
CA SER A 44 17.22 -4.46 -6.26
C SER A 44 16.13 -5.28 -5.53
N SER A 45 16.50 -6.43 -4.97
CA SER A 45 15.56 -7.38 -4.35
C SER A 45 14.70 -6.77 -3.22
N TYR A 46 15.19 -5.73 -2.54
CA TYR A 46 14.41 -5.03 -1.52
C TYR A 46 13.22 -4.25 -2.09
N ILE A 47 13.29 -3.78 -3.35
CA ILE A 47 12.19 -3.07 -4.02
C ILE A 47 11.10 -4.04 -4.42
N SER A 48 11.49 -5.22 -4.93
CA SER A 48 10.51 -6.26 -5.28
C SER A 48 9.80 -6.78 -4.03
N ASP A 49 10.51 -7.02 -2.94
CA ASP A 49 9.89 -7.41 -1.67
C ASP A 49 8.95 -6.33 -1.11
N ALA A 50 9.35 -5.05 -1.17
CA ALA A 50 8.51 -3.93 -0.77
C ALA A 50 7.21 -3.85 -1.59
N LEU A 51 7.29 -4.00 -2.92
CA LEU A 51 6.12 -3.99 -3.81
C LEU A 51 5.16 -5.13 -3.48
N ILE A 52 5.67 -6.31 -3.20
CA ILE A 52 4.83 -7.47 -2.86
C ILE A 52 4.19 -7.31 -1.49
N PHE A 53 4.92 -6.73 -0.54
CA PHE A 53 4.35 -6.36 0.75
C PHE A 53 3.21 -5.35 0.58
N LEU A 54 3.34 -4.38 -0.32
CA LEU A 54 2.29 -3.41 -0.66
C LEU A 54 1.08 -4.10 -1.32
N CYS A 55 1.29 -4.95 -2.32
CA CYS A 55 0.21 -5.70 -2.99
C CYS A 55 -0.59 -6.55 -2.00
N LYS A 56 0.08 -7.24 -1.07
CA LYS A 56 -0.59 -8.03 -0.01
C LYS A 56 -1.48 -7.17 0.91
N HIS A 57 -1.11 -5.92 1.17
CA HIS A 57 -1.86 -4.98 2.00
C HIS A 57 -2.90 -4.16 1.21
N SER A 58 -3.02 -4.37 -0.10
CA SER A 58 -3.96 -3.63 -0.96
C SER A 58 -5.42 -3.97 -0.66
N ASN A 59 -5.70 -5.17 -0.12
CA ASN A 59 -7.06 -5.65 0.19
C ASN A 59 -7.58 -5.26 1.59
N ASP A 60 -6.79 -4.56 2.42
CA ASP A 60 -7.15 -4.32 3.82
C ASP A 60 -8.24 -3.23 4.00
N ARG A 61 -7.96 -1.99 3.56
CA ARG A 61 -8.80 -0.81 3.84
C ARG A 61 -8.75 0.18 2.69
N HIS A 62 -9.92 0.70 2.29
CA HIS A 62 -10.10 1.63 1.17
C HIS A 62 -9.15 2.87 1.17
N MET A 63 -8.76 3.37 2.34
CA MET A 63 -7.86 4.53 2.47
C MET A 63 -6.41 4.18 2.09
N ILE A 64 -5.94 3.02 2.54
CA ILE A 64 -4.57 2.53 2.30
C ILE A 64 -4.45 2.07 0.84
N GLN A 65 -5.48 1.39 0.36
CA GLN A 65 -5.62 0.94 -1.02
C GLN A 65 -5.40 2.10 -2.01
N LYS A 66 -6.08 3.25 -1.86
CA LYS A 66 -5.89 4.42 -2.74
C LYS A 66 -4.42 4.88 -2.84
N SER A 67 -3.70 4.94 -1.73
CA SER A 67 -2.30 5.37 -1.75
C SER A 67 -1.37 4.34 -2.35
N ILE A 68 -1.63 3.04 -2.11
CA ILE A 68 -0.92 1.96 -2.79
C ILE A 68 -1.15 2.07 -4.31
N HIS A 69 -2.37 2.36 -4.75
CA HIS A 69 -2.69 2.55 -6.17
C HIS A 69 -1.93 3.69 -6.80
N GLN A 70 -1.96 4.85 -6.15
CA GLN A 70 -1.24 6.01 -6.65
C GLN A 70 0.26 5.74 -6.75
N CYS A 71 0.82 5.08 -5.74
CA CYS A 71 2.21 4.64 -5.73
C CYS A 71 2.55 3.64 -6.84
N LEU A 72 1.72 2.60 -7.02
CA LEU A 72 1.90 1.60 -8.07
C LEU A 72 1.77 2.22 -9.47
N SER A 73 0.87 3.19 -9.65
CA SER A 73 0.71 3.94 -10.91
C SER A 73 1.94 4.80 -11.20
N GLU A 74 2.43 5.56 -10.22
CA GLU A 74 3.65 6.36 -10.37
C GLU A 74 4.88 5.48 -10.61
N PHE A 75 4.95 4.32 -9.95
CA PHE A 75 6.02 3.35 -10.15
C PHE A 75 5.97 2.80 -11.57
N ARG A 76 4.79 2.37 -12.04
CA ARG A 76 4.59 1.92 -13.43
C ARG A 76 4.96 3.01 -14.43
N ARG A 77 4.61 4.28 -14.17
CA ARG A 77 4.92 5.42 -15.05
C ARG A 77 6.42 5.69 -15.12
N THR A 78 7.10 5.72 -13.98
CA THR A 78 8.55 6.01 -13.89
C THR A 78 9.41 4.85 -14.40
N HIS A 79 8.95 3.61 -14.22
CA HIS A 79 9.68 2.41 -14.62
C HIS A 79 9.17 1.80 -15.94
N TYR A 80 8.26 2.47 -16.66
CA TYR A 80 7.64 1.95 -17.88
C TYR A 80 8.69 1.58 -18.94
N ASP A 81 9.62 2.50 -19.21
CA ASP A 81 10.67 2.33 -20.21
C ASP A 81 11.63 1.19 -19.88
N SER A 82 11.85 0.93 -18.58
CA SER A 82 12.72 -0.14 -18.09
C SER A 82 11.96 -1.36 -17.58
N TRP A 83 10.62 -1.41 -17.75
CA TRP A 83 9.78 -2.43 -17.15
C TRP A 83 10.17 -3.83 -17.59
N HIS A 84 10.45 -4.02 -18.88
CA HIS A 84 10.87 -5.30 -19.43
C HIS A 84 12.18 -5.84 -18.82
N LYS A 85 13.08 -4.96 -18.35
CA LYS A 85 14.31 -5.33 -17.63
C LYS A 85 14.01 -5.64 -16.17
N HIS A 86 13.15 -4.84 -15.57
CA HIS A 86 12.69 -4.95 -14.20
C HIS A 86 11.87 -6.22 -13.94
N GLN A 87 11.01 -6.63 -14.87
CA GLN A 87 10.25 -7.88 -14.80
C GLN A 87 11.17 -9.10 -14.62
N ARG A 88 12.42 -9.06 -15.11
CA ARG A 88 13.39 -10.15 -14.91
C ARG A 88 13.92 -10.25 -13.48
N SER A 89 13.83 -9.17 -12.69
CA SER A 89 14.19 -9.15 -11.27
C SER A 89 13.08 -9.69 -10.36
N PHE A 90 11.86 -9.84 -10.88
CA PHE A 90 10.75 -10.42 -10.13
C PHE A 90 10.61 -11.92 -10.43
N THR A 91 10.20 -12.68 -9.42
CA THR A 91 9.76 -14.07 -9.63
C THR A 91 8.39 -14.11 -10.31
N LYS A 92 8.05 -15.23 -10.95
CA LYS A 92 6.78 -15.39 -11.66
C LYS A 92 5.58 -15.15 -10.74
N ASP A 93 5.62 -15.66 -9.51
CA ASP A 93 4.56 -15.46 -8.51
C ASP A 93 4.39 -14.00 -8.10
N GLN A 94 5.51 -13.30 -7.91
CA GLN A 94 5.50 -11.88 -7.58
C GLN A 94 4.89 -11.03 -8.70
N LEU A 95 5.29 -11.31 -9.95
CA LEU A 95 4.71 -10.70 -11.14
C LEU A 95 3.22 -10.96 -11.27
N LEU A 96 2.77 -12.18 -10.95
CA LEU A 96 1.37 -12.57 -11.01
C LEU A 96 0.53 -11.77 -9.99
N ILE A 97 0.97 -11.70 -8.73
CA ILE A 97 0.29 -10.92 -7.68
C ILE A 97 0.22 -9.43 -8.06
N LEU A 98 1.31 -8.89 -8.60
CA LEU A 98 1.42 -7.51 -9.00
C LEU A 98 0.48 -7.20 -10.18
N THR A 99 0.45 -8.08 -11.19
CA THR A 99 -0.45 -7.95 -12.36
C THR A 99 -1.91 -8.14 -11.98
N ASP A 100 -2.23 -9.12 -11.12
CA ASP A 100 -3.57 -9.33 -10.57
C ASP A 100 -4.05 -8.09 -9.79
N THR A 101 -3.16 -7.50 -8.98
CA THR A 101 -3.45 -6.23 -8.30
C THR A 101 -3.68 -5.11 -9.31
N PHE A 102 -2.89 -4.99 -10.39
CA PHE A 102 -3.11 -3.96 -11.41
C PHE A 102 -4.41 -4.15 -12.21
N VAL A 103 -4.77 -5.40 -12.54
CA VAL A 103 -5.94 -5.76 -13.35
C VAL A 103 -7.22 -5.67 -12.52
N SER A 104 -7.21 -6.19 -11.29
CA SER A 104 -8.35 -6.15 -10.36
C SER A 104 -8.85 -4.73 -10.09
N HIS A 105 -8.01 -3.72 -10.30
CA HIS A 105 -8.34 -2.31 -10.07
C HIS A 105 -8.69 -1.53 -11.35
N SER A 106 -8.64 -2.16 -12.52
CA SER A 106 -9.07 -1.55 -13.79
C SER A 106 -10.58 -1.72 -14.05
N TYR A 107 -11.33 -2.46 -13.21
CA TYR A 107 -12.73 -2.86 -13.47
C TYR A 107 -13.81 -2.14 -12.64
N TYR A 108 -13.45 -1.17 -11.80
CA TYR A 108 -14.42 -0.31 -11.12
C TYR A 108 -14.23 1.13 -11.60
N VAL A 109 -14.90 1.47 -12.70
CA VAL A 109 -15.24 2.85 -13.11
C VAL A 109 -16.69 3.13 -12.75
#